data_AF-A0A429MV98-F1
#
_entry.id   AF-A0A429MV98-F1
#
_cell.length_a   1.000
_cell.length_b   1.000
_cell.length_c   1.000
_cell.angle_alpha   90.00
_cell.angle_beta   90.00
_cell.angle_gamma   90.00
#
_symmetry.space_group_name_H-M   'P 1'
#
loop_
_entity.id
_entity.type
_entity.pdbx_description
1 polymer ?
#
loop_
_entity_poly.entity_id
_entity_poly.type
_entity_poly.pdbx_seq_one_letter_code
_entity_poly.pdbx_strand_id
1 'polypeptide(L)'
;DRTKIEETIREAVKHSPSAFNSQSSRVVTLYGESHAKFWNLVREALRKIVPADAFAGTNAKIDSFVAGVGTVLFYEDQAVVKSLQEQFELYADNFPVWSEHSSAIAQFATWTALSELGLGASLQHYNPIVDADAAEAFDVPATWKLRAQLVFGSVEAPAGEKAFISDEDRFKTFN
;
A
#
# COMPACT_ATOMS: atom_id res chain seq x y z
N ASP A 1 10.53 14.83 -11.16
CA ASP A 1 11.40 15.28 -10.04
C ASP A 1 11.14 14.37 -8.85
N ARG A 2 12.16 13.65 -8.36
CA ARG A 2 12.02 12.68 -7.27
C ARG A 2 11.65 13.36 -5.95
N THR A 3 12.25 14.51 -5.67
CA THR A 3 12.00 15.27 -4.44
C THR A 3 10.54 15.67 -4.34
N LYS A 4 9.95 16.09 -5.47
CA LYS A 4 8.53 16.45 -5.50
C LYS A 4 7.61 15.27 -5.20
N ILE A 5 7.92 14.10 -5.75
CA ILE A 5 7.16 12.87 -5.50
C ILE A 5 7.25 12.48 -4.01
N GLU A 6 8.46 12.52 -3.43
CA GLU A 6 8.66 12.20 -2.00
C GLU A 6 7.90 13.17 -1.08
N GLU A 7 7.93 14.47 -1.38
CA GLU A 7 7.15 15.48 -0.65
C GLU A 7 5.65 15.22 -0.76
N THR A 8 5.15 14.93 -1.96
CA THR A 8 3.74 14.63 -2.20
C THR A 8 3.28 13.39 -1.43
N ILE A 9 4.05 12.31 -1.44
CA ILE A 9 3.73 11.10 -0.65
C ILE A 9 3.71 11.43 0.84
N ARG A 10 4.72 12.17 1.33
CA ARG A 10 4.84 12.56 2.73
C ARG A 10 3.64 13.38 3.19
N GLU A 11 3.29 14.44 2.47
CA GLU A 11 2.19 15.33 2.86
C GLU A 11 0.83 14.62 2.76
N ALA A 12 0.63 13.75 1.75
CA ALA A 12 -0.59 12.96 1.63
C ALA A 12 -0.80 12.04 2.86
N VAL A 13 0.24 11.34 3.30
CA VAL A 13 0.18 10.46 4.49
C VAL A 13 0.01 11.27 5.76
N LYS A 14 0.79 12.35 5.93
CA LYS A 14 0.75 13.23 7.11
C LYS A 14 -0.62 13.87 7.34
N HIS A 15 -1.32 14.22 6.27
CA HIS A 15 -2.64 14.84 6.34
C HIS A 15 -3.80 13.84 6.29
N SER A 16 -3.50 12.54 6.17
CA SER A 16 -4.51 11.49 6.29
C SER A 16 -4.95 11.34 7.75
N PRO A 17 -6.24 11.45 8.07
CA PRO A 17 -6.70 11.26 9.45
C PRO A 17 -6.53 9.80 9.89
N SER A 18 -6.29 9.63 11.19
CA SER A 18 -6.25 8.33 11.86
C SER A 18 -7.05 8.40 13.16
N ALA A 19 -7.60 7.27 13.61
CA ALA A 19 -8.37 7.22 14.85
C ALA A 19 -7.51 7.72 16.02
N PHE A 20 -8.06 8.63 16.82
CA PHE A 20 -7.35 9.25 17.95
C PHE A 20 -6.03 9.97 17.57
N ASN A 21 -5.87 10.36 16.29
CA ASN A 21 -4.60 10.86 15.76
C ASN A 21 -3.41 9.90 16.06
N SER A 22 -3.69 8.60 16.07
CA SER A 22 -2.73 7.54 16.40
C SER A 22 -1.52 7.54 15.47
N GLN A 23 -1.73 7.99 14.23
CA GLN A 23 -0.73 8.00 13.17
C GLN A 23 -0.01 6.65 13.08
N SER A 24 -0.76 5.54 13.11
CA SER A 24 -0.20 4.17 13.05
C SER A 24 0.33 3.80 11.67
N SER A 25 -0.05 4.55 10.62
CA SER A 25 0.46 4.35 9.26
C SER A 25 1.95 4.63 9.15
N ARG A 26 2.62 3.80 8.37
CA ARG A 26 4.05 3.82 8.12
C ARG A 26 4.31 3.56 6.65
N VAL A 27 5.33 4.21 6.10
CA VAL A 27 5.61 4.16 4.67
C VAL A 27 7.08 3.95 4.42
N VAL A 28 7.40 3.02 3.52
CA VAL A 28 8.72 2.86 2.91
C VAL A 28 8.57 3.12 1.42
N THR A 29 9.26 4.13 0.89
CA THR A 29 9.24 4.43 -0.54
C THR A 29 10.51 3.92 -1.20
N LEU A 30 10.34 3.09 -2.22
CA LEU A 30 11.41 2.43 -2.95
C LEU A 30 11.52 3.01 -4.36
N TYR A 31 12.77 3.22 -4.80
CA TYR A 31 13.11 3.72 -6.14
C TYR A 31 14.28 2.92 -6.73
N GLY A 32 14.41 2.94 -8.06
CA GLY A 32 15.56 2.35 -8.77
C GLY A 32 15.83 0.91 -8.35
N GLU A 33 17.04 0.64 -7.85
CA GLU A 33 17.46 -0.71 -7.43
C GLU A 33 16.63 -1.26 -6.28
N SER A 34 16.23 -0.43 -5.31
CA SER A 34 15.41 -0.87 -4.17
C SER A 34 13.99 -1.29 -4.60
N HIS A 35 13.43 -0.57 -5.58
CA HIS A 35 12.15 -0.91 -6.22
C HIS A 35 12.26 -2.24 -6.96
N ALA A 36 13.28 -2.40 -7.81
CA ALA A 36 13.53 -3.66 -8.51
C ALA A 36 13.79 -4.84 -7.54
N LYS A 37 14.54 -4.60 -6.46
CA LYS A 37 14.81 -5.58 -5.41
C LYS A 37 13.50 -6.08 -4.78
N PHE A 38 12.59 -5.19 -4.39
CA PHE A 38 11.31 -5.58 -3.81
C PHE A 38 10.51 -6.49 -4.75
N TRP A 39 10.36 -6.11 -6.02
CA TRP A 39 9.63 -6.92 -7.00
C TRP A 39 10.31 -8.26 -7.30
N ASN A 40 11.63 -8.34 -7.20
CA ASN A 40 12.35 -9.62 -7.25
C ASN A 40 12.04 -10.50 -6.04
N LEU A 41 11.95 -9.94 -4.82
CA LEU A 41 11.53 -10.71 -3.64
C LEU A 41 10.12 -11.29 -3.83
N VAL A 42 9.18 -10.47 -4.34
CA VAL A 42 7.83 -10.94 -4.70
C VAL A 42 7.90 -12.07 -5.74
N ARG A 43 8.71 -11.92 -6.79
CA ARG A 43 8.88 -12.93 -7.83
C ARG A 43 9.37 -14.26 -7.26
N GLU A 44 10.37 -14.24 -6.39
CA GLU A 44 10.92 -15.46 -5.76
C GLU A 44 9.96 -16.09 -4.76
N ALA A 45 9.20 -15.28 -4.00
CA ALA A 45 8.14 -15.78 -3.13
C ALA A 45 7.05 -16.50 -3.94
N LEU A 46 6.62 -15.91 -5.07
CA LEU A 46 5.63 -16.52 -5.96
C LEU A 46 6.13 -17.78 -6.64
N ARG A 47 7.42 -17.86 -7.00
CA ARG A 47 8.00 -19.05 -7.64
C ARG A 47 7.91 -20.31 -6.77
N LYS A 48 7.84 -20.15 -5.45
CA LYS A 48 7.68 -21.26 -4.49
C LYS A 48 6.26 -21.82 -4.47
N ILE A 49 5.25 -21.06 -4.94
CA ILE A 49 3.83 -21.42 -4.82
C ILE A 49 3.10 -21.55 -6.16
N VAL A 50 3.61 -20.91 -7.23
CA VAL A 50 3.03 -20.96 -8.57
C VAL A 50 3.69 -22.10 -9.35
N PRO A 51 2.92 -23.00 -9.98
CA PRO A 51 3.46 -24.03 -10.87
C PRO A 51 4.34 -23.47 -11.98
N ALA A 52 5.43 -24.17 -12.31
CA ALA A 52 6.45 -23.68 -13.23
C ALA A 52 5.91 -23.39 -14.65
N ASP A 53 4.96 -24.20 -15.11
CA ASP A 53 4.27 -24.05 -16.40
C ASP A 53 3.33 -22.83 -16.46
N ALA A 54 2.84 -22.36 -15.30
CA ALA A 54 2.03 -21.16 -15.18
C ALA A 54 2.84 -19.89 -14.86
N PHE A 55 4.14 -20.00 -14.55
CA PHE A 55 4.93 -18.89 -14.00
C PHE A 55 5.21 -17.76 -15.00
N ALA A 56 5.16 -18.03 -16.31
CA ALA A 56 5.46 -17.03 -17.33
C ALA A 56 4.53 -15.80 -17.23
N GLY A 57 3.23 -16.01 -16.97
CA GLY A 57 2.26 -14.93 -16.79
C GLY A 57 2.51 -14.13 -15.52
N THR A 58 2.85 -14.80 -14.41
CA THR A 58 3.26 -14.16 -13.16
C THR A 58 4.50 -13.30 -13.37
N ASN A 59 5.51 -13.83 -14.06
CA ASN A 59 6.75 -13.09 -14.32
C ASN A 59 6.49 -11.82 -15.12
N ALA A 60 5.73 -11.92 -16.22
CA ALA A 60 5.34 -10.77 -17.04
C ALA A 60 4.55 -9.72 -16.24
N LYS A 61 3.68 -10.15 -15.32
CA LYS A 61 2.96 -9.22 -14.44
C LYS A 61 3.91 -8.50 -13.48
N ILE A 62 4.85 -9.20 -12.87
CA ILE A 62 5.87 -8.56 -12.02
C ILE A 62 6.76 -7.61 -12.83
N ASP A 63 7.14 -7.99 -14.05
CA ASP A 63 7.93 -7.13 -14.95
C ASP A 63 7.19 -5.81 -15.25
N SER A 64 5.86 -5.85 -15.39
CA SER A 64 5.04 -4.64 -15.55
C SER A 64 5.09 -3.70 -14.34
N PHE A 65 5.30 -4.23 -13.13
CA PHE A 65 5.47 -3.40 -11.93
C PHE A 65 6.90 -2.88 -11.80
N VAL A 66 7.90 -3.70 -12.14
CA VAL A 66 9.32 -3.27 -12.19
C VAL A 66 9.51 -2.11 -13.15
N ALA A 67 8.77 -2.06 -14.26
CA ALA A 67 8.79 -0.97 -15.22
C ALA A 67 8.30 0.39 -14.66
N GLY A 68 7.64 0.41 -13.50
CA GLY A 68 7.28 1.64 -12.79
C GLY A 68 8.49 2.42 -12.28
N VAL A 69 8.26 3.68 -11.87
CA VAL A 69 9.30 4.57 -11.33
C VAL A 69 9.67 4.20 -9.89
N GLY A 70 8.68 3.73 -9.12
CA GLY A 70 8.89 3.35 -7.72
C GLY A 70 7.69 2.63 -7.12
N THR A 71 7.84 2.24 -5.86
CA THR A 71 6.79 1.57 -5.08
C THR A 71 6.72 2.16 -3.69
N VAL A 72 5.51 2.47 -3.23
CA VAL A 72 5.21 2.84 -1.85
C VAL A 72 4.70 1.61 -1.11
N LEU A 73 5.43 1.16 -0.10
CA LEU A 73 5.02 0.08 0.79
C LEU A 73 4.30 0.69 2.01
N PHE A 74 3.03 0.34 2.20
CA PHE A 74 2.21 0.81 3.31
C PHE A 74 2.16 -0.21 4.43
N TYR A 75 2.51 0.22 5.63
CA TYR A 75 2.49 -0.60 6.84
C TYR A 75 1.63 0.04 7.92
N GLU A 76 1.21 -0.76 8.89
CA GLU A 76 0.59 -0.30 10.14
C GLU A 76 1.42 -0.78 11.34
N ASP A 77 1.80 0.15 12.21
CA ASP A 77 2.62 -0.13 13.39
C ASP A 77 1.77 -0.77 14.50
N GLN A 78 1.91 -2.08 14.65
CA GLN A 78 1.16 -2.89 15.61
C GLN A 78 1.49 -2.53 17.06
N ALA A 79 2.65 -1.90 17.33
CA ALA A 79 2.96 -1.42 18.67
C ALA A 79 2.06 -0.26 19.09
N VAL A 80 1.77 0.67 18.15
CA VAL A 80 0.83 1.78 18.39
C VAL A 80 -0.57 1.25 18.59
N VAL A 81 -1.01 0.31 17.73
CA VAL A 81 -2.34 -0.31 17.85
C VAL A 81 -2.50 -0.98 19.20
N LYS A 82 -1.55 -1.84 19.60
CA LYS A 82 -1.58 -2.54 20.89
C LYS A 82 -1.59 -1.58 22.08
N SER A 83 -0.78 -0.53 22.03
CA SER A 83 -0.75 0.50 23.08
C SER A 83 -2.11 1.19 23.25
N LEU A 84 -2.83 1.45 22.15
CA LEU A 84 -4.18 2.02 22.22
C LEU A 84 -5.21 1.03 22.77
N GLN A 85 -5.09 -0.26 22.44
CA GLN A 85 -5.94 -1.30 23.04
C GLN A 85 -5.78 -1.36 24.55
N GLU A 86 -4.54 -1.23 25.04
CA GLU A 86 -4.22 -1.24 26.47
C GLU A 86 -4.68 0.04 27.18
N GLN A 87 -4.56 1.21 26.54
CA GLN A 87 -4.97 2.50 27.12
C GLN A 87 -6.49 2.68 27.15
N PHE A 88 -7.20 2.12 26.17
CA PHE A 88 -8.63 2.31 25.98
C PHE A 88 -9.34 0.95 25.82
N GLU A 89 -9.30 0.15 26.89
CA GLU A 89 -9.82 -1.22 26.92
C GLU A 89 -11.26 -1.36 26.39
N LEU A 90 -12.13 -0.39 26.67
CA LEU A 90 -13.52 -0.37 26.18
C LEU A 90 -13.63 -0.38 24.65
N TYR A 91 -12.62 0.11 23.94
CA TYR A 91 -12.54 0.16 22.49
C TYR A 91 -11.44 -0.75 21.92
N ALA A 92 -10.87 -1.66 22.73
CA ALA A 92 -9.74 -2.49 22.34
C ALA A 92 -9.97 -3.23 21.02
N ASP A 93 -11.17 -3.78 20.81
CA ASP A 93 -11.49 -4.51 19.59
C ASP A 93 -11.60 -3.61 18.34
N ASN A 94 -11.79 -2.31 18.52
CA ASN A 94 -11.92 -1.37 17.41
C ASN A 94 -10.58 -0.90 16.85
N PHE A 95 -9.51 -0.83 17.64
CA PHE A 95 -8.23 -0.27 17.16
C PHE A 95 -7.61 -1.04 16.01
N PRO A 96 -7.64 -2.39 15.96
CA PRO A 96 -7.21 -3.13 14.77
C PRO A 96 -8.02 -2.74 13.52
N VAL A 97 -9.33 -2.55 13.64
CA VAL A 97 -10.20 -2.13 12.52
C VAL A 97 -9.88 -0.71 12.08
N TRP A 98 -9.74 0.22 13.03
CA TRP A 98 -9.41 1.61 12.74
C TRP A 98 -7.99 1.80 12.17
N SER A 99 -7.07 0.90 12.48
CA SER A 99 -5.76 0.83 11.84
C SER A 99 -5.88 0.49 10.35
N GLU A 100 -6.74 -0.47 9.98
CA GLU A 100 -7.01 -0.76 8.56
C GLU A 100 -7.66 0.43 7.84
N HIS A 101 -8.58 1.15 8.49
CA HIS A 101 -9.15 2.40 7.94
C HIS A 101 -8.06 3.45 7.70
N SER A 102 -7.17 3.65 8.69
CA SER A 102 -6.07 4.62 8.59
C SER A 102 -5.14 4.28 7.43
N SER A 103 -4.80 2.99 7.28
CA SER A 103 -4.00 2.50 6.16
C SER A 103 -4.68 2.77 4.81
N ALA A 104 -5.97 2.46 4.68
CA ALA A 104 -6.72 2.67 3.43
C ALA A 104 -6.83 4.16 3.06
N ILE A 105 -7.03 5.04 4.05
CA ILE A 105 -7.06 6.49 3.85
C ILE A 105 -5.69 6.98 3.33
N ALA A 106 -4.59 6.56 3.97
CA ALA A 106 -3.24 6.91 3.53
C ALA A 106 -2.95 6.42 2.11
N GLN A 107 -3.31 5.18 1.79
CA GLN A 107 -3.17 4.62 0.44
C GLN A 107 -3.94 5.42 -0.61
N PHE A 108 -5.21 5.73 -0.34
CA PHE A 108 -6.06 6.49 -1.25
C PHE A 108 -5.59 7.94 -1.44
N ALA A 109 -5.20 8.61 -0.34
CA ALA A 109 -4.67 9.96 -0.38
C ALA A 109 -3.37 10.03 -1.20
N THR A 110 -2.44 9.09 -0.97
CA THR A 110 -1.20 9.02 -1.74
C THR A 110 -1.46 8.74 -3.21
N TRP A 111 -2.34 7.77 -3.55
CA TRP A 111 -2.69 7.50 -4.94
C TRP A 111 -3.24 8.76 -5.61
N THR A 112 -4.24 9.39 -5.01
CA THR A 112 -4.88 10.59 -5.55
C THR A 112 -3.86 11.71 -5.79
N ALA A 113 -3.00 12.00 -4.80
CA ALA A 113 -2.00 13.05 -4.90
C ALA A 113 -0.93 12.77 -5.97
N LEU A 114 -0.52 11.50 -6.15
CA LEU A 114 0.37 11.12 -7.26
C LEU A 114 -0.31 11.28 -8.62
N SER A 115 -1.61 10.96 -8.72
CA SER A 115 -2.39 11.16 -9.93
C SER A 115 -2.57 12.63 -10.30
N GLU A 116 -2.65 13.54 -9.33
CA GLU A 116 -2.64 14.99 -9.58
C GLU A 116 -1.31 15.48 -10.17
N LEU A 117 -0.20 14.76 -9.91
CA LEU A 117 1.09 15.00 -10.58
C LEU A 117 1.17 14.35 -11.97
N GLY A 118 0.09 13.73 -12.46
CA GLY A 118 0.07 13.02 -13.74
C GLY A 118 0.69 11.62 -13.71
N LEU A 119 0.93 11.04 -12.51
CA LEU A 119 1.46 9.69 -12.37
C LEU A 119 0.34 8.65 -12.35
N GLY A 120 0.56 7.56 -13.08
CA GLY A 120 -0.22 6.34 -12.98
C GLY A 120 0.20 5.56 -11.73
N ALA A 121 -0.75 4.85 -11.12
CA ALA A 121 -0.47 3.95 -10.02
C ALA A 121 -1.42 2.75 -10.00
N SER A 122 -1.01 1.68 -9.33
CA SER A 122 -1.88 0.54 -9.01
C SER A 122 -1.53 -0.04 -7.64
N LEU A 123 -2.54 -0.52 -6.92
CA LEU A 123 -2.39 -1.04 -5.56
C LEU A 123 -2.36 -2.57 -5.55
N GLN A 124 -1.29 -3.14 -5.00
CA GLN A 124 -1.03 -4.59 -4.96
C GLN A 124 -1.02 -5.10 -3.51
N HIS A 125 -1.22 -6.42 -3.36
CA HIS A 125 -1.30 -7.11 -2.07
C HIS A 125 -0.55 -8.45 -2.14
N TYR A 126 0.78 -8.41 -2.15
CA TYR A 126 1.66 -9.57 -2.00
C TYR A 126 2.03 -9.87 -0.55
N ASN A 127 1.50 -9.12 0.40
CA ASN A 127 1.46 -9.52 1.80
C ASN A 127 0.46 -10.70 1.99
N PRO A 128 0.75 -11.68 2.87
CA PRO A 128 1.92 -11.76 3.75
C PRO A 128 3.12 -12.48 3.12
N ILE A 129 3.05 -12.95 1.86
CA ILE A 129 4.06 -13.87 1.30
C ILE A 129 5.46 -13.24 1.16
N VAL A 130 5.54 -11.91 1.12
CA VAL A 130 6.80 -11.16 1.02
C VAL A 130 7.19 -10.44 2.32
N ASP A 131 6.37 -10.51 3.37
CA ASP A 131 6.53 -9.64 4.56
C ASP A 131 7.89 -9.83 5.23
N ALA A 132 8.30 -11.07 5.50
CA ALA A 132 9.56 -11.38 6.17
C ALA A 132 10.77 -10.95 5.32
N ASP A 133 10.77 -11.34 4.04
CA ASP A 133 11.85 -11.03 3.11
C ASP A 133 11.99 -9.51 2.90
N ALA A 134 10.86 -8.77 2.80
CA ALA A 134 10.85 -7.33 2.68
C ALA A 134 11.33 -6.63 3.96
N ALA A 135 10.92 -7.13 5.13
CA ALA A 135 11.35 -6.56 6.40
C ALA A 135 12.86 -6.70 6.61
N GLU A 136 13.42 -7.87 6.32
CA GLU A 136 14.87 -8.10 6.36
C GLU A 136 15.60 -7.24 5.31
N ALA A 137 15.09 -7.21 4.07
CA ALA A 137 15.76 -6.53 2.97
C ALA A 137 15.87 -5.01 3.11
N PHE A 138 14.99 -4.39 3.88
CA PHE A 138 14.87 -2.94 4.05
C PHE A 138 14.92 -2.48 5.51
N ASP A 139 15.34 -3.35 6.43
CA ASP A 139 15.45 -3.07 7.87
C ASP A 139 14.16 -2.47 8.47
N VAL A 140 13.01 -3.05 8.10
CA VAL A 140 11.71 -2.59 8.58
C VAL A 140 11.45 -3.19 9.96
N PRO A 141 11.01 -2.39 10.96
CA PRO A 141 10.70 -2.91 12.29
C PRO A 141 9.68 -4.06 12.26
N ALA A 142 9.91 -5.08 13.09
CA ALA A 142 9.00 -6.24 13.18
C ALA A 142 7.56 -5.90 13.61
N THR A 143 7.35 -4.72 14.21
CA THR A 143 6.01 -4.24 14.58
C THR A 143 5.24 -3.66 13.39
N TRP A 144 5.90 -3.37 12.27
CA TRP A 144 5.25 -2.82 11.08
C TRP A 144 4.68 -3.96 10.24
N LYS A 145 3.35 -4.03 10.20
CA LYS A 145 2.64 -5.03 9.40
C LYS A 145 2.36 -4.50 8.01
N LEU A 146 2.87 -5.16 6.97
CA LEU A 146 2.67 -4.76 5.57
C LEU A 146 1.20 -4.91 5.19
N ARG A 147 0.63 -3.85 4.60
CA ARG A 147 -0.78 -3.78 4.22
C ARG A 147 -0.99 -3.76 2.72
N ALA A 148 -0.20 -2.98 1.99
CA ALA A 148 -0.32 -2.86 0.54
C ALA A 148 0.96 -2.31 -0.11
N GLN A 149 1.06 -2.45 -1.42
CA GLN A 149 2.18 -1.97 -2.23
C GLN A 149 1.65 -1.17 -3.42
N LEU A 150 1.83 0.15 -3.41
CA LEU A 150 1.39 1.04 -4.47
C LEU A 150 2.54 1.29 -5.44
N VAL A 151 2.54 0.61 -6.58
CA VAL A 151 3.50 0.89 -7.66
C VAL A 151 3.02 2.10 -8.45
N PHE A 152 3.94 3.01 -8.79
CA PHE A 152 3.64 4.23 -9.53
C PHE A 152 4.67 4.51 -10.63
N GLY A 153 4.25 5.23 -11.67
CA GLY A 153 5.09 5.60 -12.82
C GLY A 153 4.37 6.50 -13.81
N SER A 154 4.95 6.67 -15.00
CA SER A 154 4.27 7.36 -16.10
C SER A 154 3.05 6.58 -16.59
N VAL A 155 2.06 7.29 -17.12
CA VAL A 155 0.86 6.70 -17.71
C VAL A 155 1.16 6.31 -19.15
N GLU A 156 1.43 5.02 -19.38
CA GLU A 156 1.72 4.49 -20.73
C GLU A 156 0.45 4.14 -21.52
N ALA A 157 -0.68 3.96 -20.83
CA ALA A 157 -1.98 3.70 -21.43
C ALA A 157 -3.10 4.21 -20.50
N PRO A 158 -4.24 4.67 -21.06
CA PRO A 158 -5.40 5.02 -20.24
C PRO A 158 -5.96 3.80 -19.50
N ALA A 159 -6.57 4.03 -18.35
CA ALA A 159 -7.30 2.99 -17.63
C ALA A 159 -8.51 2.50 -18.45
N GLY A 160 -8.87 1.24 -18.27
CA GLY A 160 -10.10 0.68 -18.85
C GLY A 160 -11.36 1.26 -18.21
N GLU A 161 -12.52 0.89 -18.76
CA GLU A 161 -13.81 1.29 -18.23
C GLU A 161 -14.02 0.80 -16.79
N LYS A 162 -14.65 1.63 -15.96
CA LYS A 162 -15.02 1.30 -14.58
C LYS A 162 -16.54 1.25 -14.46
N ALA A 163 -17.08 0.07 -14.17
CA ALA A 163 -18.50 -0.10 -13.87
C ALA A 163 -18.83 0.38 -12.45
N PHE A 164 -20.09 0.76 -12.24
CA PHE A 164 -20.63 1.16 -10.94
C PHE A 164 -21.94 0.41 -10.67
N ILE A 165 -22.20 0.08 -9.41
CA ILE A 165 -23.51 -0.40 -8.96
C ILE A 165 -24.53 0.76 -8.95
N SER A 166 -25.82 0.45 -8.83
CA SER A 166 -26.87 1.48 -8.70
C SER A 166 -26.65 2.34 -7.46
N ASP A 167 -26.90 3.66 -7.58
CA ASP A 167 -26.82 4.59 -6.46
C ASP A 167 -27.85 4.26 -5.36
N GLU A 168 -29.01 3.70 -5.73
CA GLU A 168 -30.08 3.31 -4.81
C GLU A 168 -29.66 2.21 -3.82
N ASP A 169 -28.66 1.39 -4.21
CA ASP A 169 -28.12 0.28 -3.40
C ASP A 169 -27.08 0.75 -2.37
N ARG A 170 -26.53 1.96 -2.52
CA ARG A 170 -25.40 2.47 -1.70
C ARG A 170 -25.63 3.84 -1.06
N PHE A 171 -26.73 4.51 -1.38
CA PHE A 171 -27.08 5.81 -0.79
C PHE A 171 -28.52 5.81 -0.25
N LYS A 172 -28.70 6.39 0.95
CA LYS A 172 -30.00 6.68 1.56
C LYS A 172 -29.97 8.10 2.11
N THR A 173 -31.09 8.81 2.02
CA THR A 173 -31.24 10.19 2.53
C THR A 173 -32.48 10.25 3.41
N PHE A 174 -32.33 10.85 4.58
CA PHE A 174 -33.40 11.09 5.55
C PHE A 174 -33.29 12.56 6.01
N ASN A 175 -34.42 13.20 6.30
CA ASN A 175 -34.46 14.59 6.77
C ASN A 175 -34.16 14.69 8.27
#